data_AF-A0A1Y2D2E9-F1
#
_entry.id   AF-A0A1Y2D2E9-F1
#
_cell.length_a   1.000
_cell.length_b   1.000
_cell.length_c   1.000
_cell.angle_alpha   90.00
_cell.angle_beta   90.00
_cell.angle_gamma   90.00
#
_symmetry.space_group_name_H-M   'P 1'
#
loop_
_entity.id
_entity.type
_entity.pdbx_description
1 polymer ?
#
loop_
_entity_poly.entity_id
_entity_poly.type
_entity_poly.pdbx_seq_one_letter_code
_entity_poly.pdbx_strand_id
1 'polypeptide(L)'
;MALTPAGHQPNQIQHELSNALADINTLRSLLMLPPVNSIADALLDESNKISGRQRPLRIGQPTLESLPNEVLDQIARLVNDKDSIMNLCHAVPYYKYISKAIYEVAKAIEDEFGDFDFEVIWPFYHVPSLNVLRIPLKHRFKFFRYARVLQRNGCSGDVEVHDVEYFEEVLALLPPTVSLTFSDDDFWATSSNFESAINLLNGVSRIQSIPCLSLPAFLSLEDVEEQNIRVLTELPLHSIRTNSVNVDAQLTALFKDMKLLRKVYFKATGFITFEFLPDCKSLKSICFEEPSLRDSAFDSLLNWLPHSFLESVSFTTKSGPPDEDCFNRAKGYSDELRKIGWTVSEDLLHVVWKRISVTGE
;
A
#
# COMPACT_ATOMS: atom_id res chain seq x y z
N MET A 1 15.92 -19.46 -33.85
CA MET A 1 16.52 -18.11 -34.03
C MET A 1 16.30 -17.36 -32.72
N ALA A 2 17.35 -16.76 -32.20
CA ALA A 2 17.55 -16.46 -30.78
C ALA A 2 16.62 -15.35 -30.22
N LEU A 3 16.19 -15.57 -28.97
CA LEU A 3 15.52 -14.62 -28.09
C LEU A 3 16.54 -13.57 -27.61
N THR A 4 16.20 -12.28 -27.68
CA THR A 4 16.94 -11.18 -27.04
C THR A 4 16.10 -10.58 -25.90
N PRO A 5 16.67 -10.38 -24.69
CA PRO A 5 15.93 -9.89 -23.53
C PRO A 5 15.82 -8.36 -23.49
N ALA A 6 14.80 -7.88 -22.76
CA ALA A 6 14.36 -6.51 -22.62
C ALA A 6 15.46 -5.51 -22.21
N GLY A 7 15.66 -4.48 -23.03
CA GLY A 7 16.56 -3.36 -22.74
C GLY A 7 15.92 -2.39 -21.75
N HIS A 8 16.40 -2.41 -20.50
CA HIS A 8 16.27 -1.27 -19.60
C HIS A 8 17.22 -0.16 -20.12
N GLN A 9 16.85 1.13 -20.02
CA GLN A 9 17.76 2.20 -20.46
C GLN A 9 19.04 2.16 -19.61
N PRO A 10 20.23 2.11 -20.23
CA PRO A 10 21.48 2.01 -19.50
C PRO A 10 21.65 3.16 -18.49
N ASN A 11 21.16 4.36 -18.81
CA ASN A 11 21.27 5.53 -17.94
C ASN A 11 20.37 5.45 -16.69
N GLN A 12 19.16 4.90 -16.81
CA GLN A 12 18.24 4.75 -15.67
C GLN A 12 18.71 3.62 -14.75
N ILE A 13 19.13 2.49 -15.32
CA ILE A 13 19.77 1.43 -14.55
C ILE A 13 21.02 1.96 -13.86
N GLN A 14 21.83 2.75 -14.55
CA GLN A 14 23.06 3.28 -13.97
C GLN A 14 22.78 4.27 -12.84
N HIS A 15 21.70 5.04 -12.93
CA HIS A 15 21.24 5.90 -11.84
C HIS A 15 20.68 5.10 -10.65
N GLU A 16 19.84 4.09 -10.89
CA GLU A 16 19.31 3.19 -9.86
C GLU A 16 20.42 2.38 -9.20
N LEU A 17 21.39 1.89 -9.97
CA LEU A 17 22.60 1.23 -9.48
C LEU A 17 23.47 2.20 -8.68
N SER A 18 23.60 3.46 -9.10
CA SER A 18 24.34 4.46 -8.34
C SER A 18 23.67 4.75 -7.00
N ASN A 19 22.34 4.86 -6.97
CA ASN A 19 21.57 5.06 -5.74
C ASN A 19 21.66 3.85 -4.83
N ALA A 20 21.46 2.65 -5.37
CA ALA A 20 21.60 1.41 -4.61
C ALA A 20 23.03 1.24 -4.06
N LEU A 21 24.07 1.63 -4.81
CA LEU A 21 25.45 1.61 -4.32
C LEU A 21 25.68 2.64 -3.21
N ALA A 22 25.07 3.82 -3.30
CA ALA A 22 25.12 4.84 -2.26
C ALA A 22 24.40 4.36 -0.98
N ASP A 23 23.25 3.70 -1.12
CA ASP A 23 22.51 3.11 0.00
C ASP A 23 23.32 1.97 0.65
N ILE A 24 23.90 1.08 -0.16
CA ILE A 24 24.79 0.02 0.31
C ILE A 24 25.97 0.61 1.08
N ASN A 25 26.62 1.65 0.56
CA ASN A 25 27.75 2.28 1.23
C ASN A 25 27.34 3.02 2.50
N THR A 26 26.14 3.58 2.55
CA THR A 26 25.57 4.16 3.77
C THR A 26 25.37 3.08 4.83
N LEU A 27 24.76 1.95 4.47
CA LEU A 27 24.60 0.80 5.36
C LEU A 27 25.95 0.24 5.81
N ARG A 28 26.91 0.08 4.91
CA ARG A 28 28.27 -0.38 5.24
C ARG A 28 28.98 0.58 6.20
N SER A 29 28.81 1.88 6.03
CA SER A 29 29.39 2.87 6.95
C SER A 29 28.82 2.75 8.37
N LEU A 30 27.50 2.49 8.50
CA LEU A 30 26.85 2.23 9.79
C LEU A 30 27.38 0.94 10.44
N LEU A 31 27.74 -0.05 9.62
CA LEU A 31 28.34 -1.31 10.06
C LEU A 31 29.86 -1.24 10.27
N MET A 32 30.47 -0.05 10.13
CA MET A 32 31.94 0.12 10.15
C MET A 32 32.67 -0.73 9.10
N LEU A 33 31.98 -1.07 7.99
CA LEU A 33 32.53 -1.80 6.86
C LEU A 33 33.09 -0.83 5.82
N PRO A 34 34.20 -1.19 5.13
CA PRO A 34 34.77 -0.35 4.08
C PRO A 34 33.79 -0.22 2.90
N PRO A 35 33.69 0.94 2.24
CA PRO A 35 32.79 1.13 1.11
C PRO A 35 33.15 0.21 -0.07
N VAL A 36 32.14 -0.19 -0.83
CA VAL A 36 32.27 -0.92 -2.08
C VAL A 36 32.13 0.03 -3.26
N ASN A 37 32.95 -0.20 -4.29
CA ASN A 37 33.02 0.67 -5.47
C ASN A 37 32.10 0.19 -6.61
N SER A 38 31.54 -1.01 -6.50
CA SER A 38 30.58 -1.55 -7.46
C SER A 38 29.56 -2.45 -6.78
N ILE A 39 28.36 -2.55 -7.38
CA ILE A 39 27.31 -3.46 -6.90
C ILE A 39 27.70 -4.92 -7.08
N ALA A 40 28.48 -5.24 -8.12
CA ALA A 40 29.02 -6.58 -8.31
C ALA A 40 29.87 -7.01 -7.09
N ASP A 41 30.67 -6.09 -6.53
CA ASP A 41 31.46 -6.35 -5.33
C ASP A 41 30.59 -6.48 -4.06
N ALA A 42 29.43 -5.85 -4.02
CA ALA A 42 28.49 -5.94 -2.90
C ALA A 42 27.68 -7.25 -2.88
N LEU A 43 27.44 -7.84 -4.05
CA LEU A 43 26.65 -9.06 -4.24
C LEU A 43 27.49 -10.34 -4.26
N LEU A 44 28.80 -10.22 -4.43
CA LEU A 44 29.70 -11.37 -4.41
C LEU A 44 29.98 -11.81 -2.97
N ASP A 45 29.67 -13.07 -2.71
CA ASP A 45 29.93 -13.76 -1.46
C ASP A 45 31.44 -13.69 -1.13
N GLU A 46 31.81 -13.10 0.00
CA GLU A 46 33.22 -12.99 0.44
C GLU A 46 33.87 -14.36 0.75
N SER A 47 33.16 -15.47 0.51
CA SER A 47 33.61 -16.84 0.77
C SER A 47 34.87 -17.26 -0.02
N ASN A 48 35.30 -16.52 -1.04
CA ASN A 48 36.45 -16.91 -1.89
C ASN A 48 37.67 -15.98 -1.87
N LYS A 49 37.78 -15.00 -0.95
CA LYS A 49 38.99 -14.15 -0.83
C LYS A 49 39.65 -14.22 0.55
N ILE A 50 39.99 -15.43 1.02
CA ILE A 50 40.94 -15.58 2.14
C ILE A 50 42.24 -16.18 1.59
N SER A 51 43.12 -15.32 1.10
CA SER A 51 44.55 -15.60 0.98
C SER A 51 45.33 -14.39 1.47
N GLY A 52 45.51 -14.36 2.79
CA GLY A 52 46.31 -13.37 3.49
C GLY A 52 46.26 -13.65 4.97
N ARG A 53 47.35 -14.22 5.51
CA ARG A 53 47.54 -14.45 6.94
C ARG A 53 47.47 -13.11 7.69
N GLN A 54 46.29 -12.68 8.08
CA GLN A 54 46.11 -11.78 9.22
C GLN A 54 45.53 -12.63 10.35
N ARG A 55 46.20 -12.62 11.50
CA ARG A 55 45.63 -13.18 12.73
C ARG A 55 44.24 -12.56 12.90
N PRO A 56 43.17 -13.34 13.08
CA PRO A 56 41.88 -12.75 13.35
C PRO A 56 42.02 -12.00 14.67
N LEU A 57 41.98 -10.66 14.62
CA LEU A 57 41.55 -9.90 15.78
C LEU A 57 40.23 -10.54 16.17
N ARG A 58 40.16 -11.06 17.40
CA ARG A 58 38.91 -11.51 18.01
C ARG A 58 38.03 -10.28 18.25
N ILE A 59 37.59 -9.65 17.17
CA ILE A 59 36.37 -8.86 17.16
C ILE A 59 35.31 -9.95 17.33
N GLY A 60 34.57 -9.91 18.45
CA GLY A 60 33.50 -10.87 18.71
C GLY A 60 32.63 -11.02 17.46
N GLN A 61 32.15 -12.23 17.18
CA GLN A 61 31.26 -12.45 16.03
C GLN A 61 30.19 -11.34 16.03
N PRO A 62 30.05 -10.57 14.94
CA PRO A 62 29.07 -9.50 14.89
C PRO A 62 27.69 -10.14 15.11
N THR A 63 27.10 -9.84 16.26
CA THR A 63 25.73 -10.24 16.58
C THR A 63 24.79 -9.15 16.07
N LEU A 64 23.53 -9.49 15.82
CA LEU A 64 22.49 -8.49 15.52
C LEU A 64 22.45 -7.38 16.59
N GLU A 65 22.75 -7.71 17.86
CA GLU A 65 22.80 -6.75 18.97
C GLU A 65 23.94 -5.72 18.86
N SER A 66 24.97 -6.00 18.06
CA SER A 66 26.08 -5.08 17.82
C SER A 66 25.80 -4.03 16.73
N LEU A 67 24.65 -4.15 16.05
CA LEU A 67 24.22 -3.21 15.03
C LEU A 67 23.73 -1.90 15.64
N PRO A 68 23.94 -0.75 14.96
CA PRO A 68 23.29 0.51 15.36
C PRO A 68 21.77 0.38 15.37
N ASN A 69 21.14 1.09 16.30
CA ASN A 69 19.69 1.09 16.49
C ASN A 69 18.94 1.48 15.21
N GLU A 70 19.52 2.33 14.37
CA GLU A 70 18.96 2.77 13.10
C GLU A 70 18.86 1.61 12.10
N VAL A 71 19.88 0.75 12.06
CA VAL A 71 19.88 -0.45 11.20
C VAL A 71 18.88 -1.46 11.73
N LEU A 72 18.80 -1.62 13.05
CA LEU A 72 17.81 -2.48 13.67
C LEU A 72 16.38 -1.99 13.38
N ASP A 73 16.11 -0.68 13.53
CA ASP A 73 14.79 -0.13 13.21
C ASP A 73 14.45 -0.35 11.72
N GLN A 74 15.41 -0.27 10.79
CA GLN A 74 15.20 -0.62 9.38
C GLN A 74 14.84 -2.09 9.16
N ILE A 75 15.53 -3.03 9.83
CA ILE A 75 15.23 -4.47 9.72
C ILE A 75 13.79 -4.74 10.14
N ALA A 76 13.33 -4.16 11.25
CA ALA A 76 11.95 -4.36 11.71
C ALA A 76 10.92 -3.89 10.68
N ARG A 77 11.20 -2.81 9.91
CA ARG A 77 10.29 -2.32 8.86
C ARG A 77 10.13 -3.27 7.68
N LEU A 78 11.14 -4.09 7.43
CA LEU A 78 11.14 -5.03 6.29
C LEU A 78 10.43 -6.35 6.63
N VAL A 79 10.16 -6.59 7.91
CA VAL A 79 9.48 -7.79 8.38
C VAL A 79 7.97 -7.53 8.38
N ASN A 80 7.28 -8.11 7.41
CA ASN A 80 5.85 -7.88 7.17
C ASN A 80 4.93 -8.97 7.72
N ASP A 81 5.48 -9.97 8.41
CA ASP A 81 4.70 -11.06 8.98
C ASP A 81 4.91 -11.16 10.50
N LYS A 82 3.83 -11.53 11.18
CA LYS A 82 3.76 -11.67 12.64
C LYS A 82 4.82 -12.64 13.17
N ASP A 83 4.95 -13.80 12.55
CA ASP A 83 5.82 -14.86 13.08
C ASP A 83 7.29 -14.44 13.01
N SER A 84 7.70 -13.84 11.90
CA SER A 84 9.06 -13.33 11.75
C SER A 84 9.34 -12.16 12.68
N ILE A 85 8.40 -11.22 12.90
CA ILE A 85 8.66 -10.10 13.82
C ILE A 85 8.74 -10.61 15.27
N MET A 86 7.92 -11.59 15.65
CA MET A 86 7.96 -12.17 16.99
C MET A 86 9.25 -12.96 17.20
N ASN A 87 9.67 -13.77 16.22
CA ASN A 87 10.96 -14.46 16.24
C ASN A 87 12.12 -13.47 16.36
N LEU A 88 12.07 -12.36 15.62
CA LEU A 88 13.06 -11.29 15.71
C LEU A 88 13.08 -10.65 17.11
N CYS A 89 11.91 -10.39 17.71
CA CYS A 89 11.78 -9.87 19.06
C CYS A 89 12.29 -10.81 20.15
N HIS A 90 12.18 -12.12 19.93
CA HIS A 90 12.73 -13.13 20.83
C HIS A 90 14.24 -13.30 20.67
N ALA A 91 14.76 -13.15 19.45
CA ALA A 91 16.17 -13.29 19.15
C ALA A 91 17.01 -12.06 19.56
N VAL A 92 16.42 -10.86 19.49
CA VAL A 92 17.15 -9.60 19.73
C VAL A 92 16.41 -8.77 20.80
N PRO A 93 16.97 -8.63 22.03
CA PRO A 93 16.34 -7.91 23.14
C PRO A 93 15.96 -6.46 22.83
N TYR A 94 16.66 -5.83 21.88
CA TYR A 94 16.34 -4.50 21.38
C TYR A 94 14.88 -4.35 20.98
N TYR A 95 14.28 -5.32 20.28
CA TYR A 95 12.89 -5.23 19.82
C TYR A 95 11.86 -5.64 20.87
N LYS A 96 12.24 -5.89 22.12
CA LYS A 96 11.29 -6.23 23.20
C LYS A 96 10.19 -5.18 23.39
N TYR A 97 10.44 -3.93 22.98
CA TYR A 97 9.41 -2.89 23.00
C TYR A 97 8.27 -3.16 22.00
N ILE A 98 8.57 -3.80 20.85
CA ILE A 98 7.59 -4.17 19.83
C ILE A 98 6.71 -5.30 20.37
N SER A 99 7.31 -6.44 20.74
CA SER A 99 6.55 -7.60 21.25
C SER A 99 5.74 -7.27 22.49
N LYS A 100 6.26 -6.42 23.38
CA LYS A 100 5.51 -5.92 24.55
C LYS A 100 4.30 -5.08 24.13
N ALA A 101 4.44 -4.18 23.17
CA ALA A 101 3.33 -3.34 22.72
C ALA A 101 2.24 -4.16 22.01
N ILE A 102 2.64 -5.13 21.17
CA ILE A 102 1.73 -6.10 20.54
C ILE A 102 0.96 -6.87 21.62
N TYR A 103 1.66 -7.45 22.60
CA TYR A 103 1.03 -8.20 23.69
C TYR A 103 0.09 -7.33 24.55
N GLU A 104 0.48 -6.10 24.89
CA GLU A 104 -0.37 -5.19 25.67
C GLU A 104 -1.68 -4.85 24.95
N VAL A 105 -1.64 -4.59 23.64
CA VAL A 105 -2.82 -4.33 22.83
C VAL A 105 -3.65 -5.58 22.65
N ALA A 106 -3.04 -6.71 22.26
CA ALA A 106 -3.76 -7.95 22.05
C ALA A 106 -4.49 -8.41 23.31
N LYS A 107 -3.83 -8.35 24.46
CA LYS A 107 -4.47 -8.66 25.75
C LYS A 107 -5.59 -7.67 26.08
N ALA A 108 -5.43 -6.39 25.75
CA ALA A 108 -6.49 -5.41 25.96
C ALA A 108 -7.72 -5.70 25.10
N ILE A 109 -7.52 -6.26 23.91
CA ILE A 109 -8.61 -6.67 23.03
C ILE A 109 -9.25 -7.94 23.58
N GLU A 110 -8.44 -8.94 23.97
CA GLU A 110 -8.90 -10.19 24.58
C GLU A 110 -9.73 -9.96 25.85
N ASP A 111 -9.24 -9.11 26.76
CA ASP A 111 -9.89 -8.78 28.04
C ASP A 111 -11.28 -8.14 27.84
N GLU A 112 -11.51 -7.40 26.75
CA GLU A 112 -12.77 -6.69 26.51
C GLU A 112 -13.71 -7.39 25.54
N PHE A 113 -13.16 -8.15 24.59
CA PHE A 113 -13.88 -8.57 23.39
C PHE A 113 -13.82 -10.07 23.12
N GLY A 114 -13.04 -10.83 23.91
CA GLY A 114 -12.91 -12.28 23.78
C GLY A 114 -11.85 -12.68 22.76
N ASP A 115 -12.00 -13.88 22.17
CA ASP A 115 -10.99 -14.46 21.26
C ASP A 115 -10.69 -13.51 20.09
N PHE A 116 -9.49 -12.94 20.10
CA PHE A 116 -8.99 -12.04 19.06
C PHE A 116 -7.80 -12.66 18.35
N ASP A 117 -7.83 -12.58 17.02
CA ASP A 117 -6.74 -13.09 16.20
C ASP A 117 -5.54 -12.12 16.21
N PHE A 118 -4.46 -12.58 16.82
CA PHE A 118 -3.19 -11.87 16.86
C PHE A 118 -2.56 -11.64 15.48
N GLU A 119 -2.96 -12.41 14.45
CA GLU A 119 -2.40 -12.34 13.09
C GLU A 119 -2.55 -10.96 12.44
N VAL A 120 -3.54 -10.16 12.85
CA VAL A 120 -3.86 -8.88 12.22
C VAL A 120 -3.10 -7.69 12.84
N ILE A 121 -2.31 -7.90 13.89
CA ILE A 121 -1.74 -6.79 14.68
C ILE A 121 -0.47 -6.20 14.03
N TRP A 122 0.33 -6.98 13.28
CA TRP A 122 1.57 -6.50 12.65
C TRP A 122 1.62 -6.91 11.17
N PRO A 123 2.09 -6.03 10.27
CA PRO A 123 2.63 -4.69 10.47
C PRO A 123 1.55 -3.59 10.51
N PHE A 124 0.27 -3.95 10.49
CA PHE A 124 -0.83 -2.99 10.41
C PHE A 124 -1.49 -2.77 11.76
N TYR A 125 -1.73 -1.50 12.11
CA TYR A 125 -2.59 -1.17 13.25
C TYR A 125 -4.05 -1.49 12.90
N HIS A 126 -4.51 -2.73 13.04
CA HIS A 126 -5.93 -3.00 12.91
C HIS A 126 -6.64 -2.62 14.22
N VAL A 127 -7.41 -1.53 14.20
CA VAL A 127 -8.33 -1.26 15.31
C VAL A 127 -9.48 -2.23 15.13
N PRO A 128 -9.78 -3.09 16.13
CA PRO A 128 -10.83 -4.09 15.97
C PRO A 128 -12.12 -3.42 15.52
N SER A 129 -12.66 -3.84 14.37
CA SER A 129 -13.97 -3.47 13.87
C SER A 129 -15.08 -4.18 14.65
N LEU A 130 -14.99 -4.07 15.96
CA LEU A 130 -15.97 -4.65 16.87
C LEU A 130 -17.14 -3.70 16.87
N ASN A 131 -18.03 -3.91 15.89
CA ASN A 131 -19.34 -3.30 15.76
C ASN A 131 -19.79 -2.68 17.08
N VAL A 132 -19.74 -1.35 17.15
CA VAL A 132 -20.31 -0.50 18.22
C VAL A 132 -19.49 -0.39 19.53
N LEU A 133 -18.39 -1.12 19.75
CA LEU A 133 -17.66 -1.07 21.02
C LEU A 133 -16.45 -0.12 21.00
N ARG A 134 -16.62 1.03 21.67
CA ARG A 134 -15.57 2.03 21.88
C ARG A 134 -14.40 1.47 22.69
N ILE A 135 -13.17 1.85 22.32
CA ILE A 135 -11.96 1.48 23.06
C ILE A 135 -12.04 2.06 24.48
N PRO A 136 -12.09 1.20 25.53
CA PRO A 136 -12.18 1.67 26.90
C PRO A 136 -11.00 2.57 27.28
N LEU A 137 -11.28 3.63 28.07
CA LEU A 137 -10.27 4.61 28.48
C LEU A 137 -9.01 3.96 29.09
N LYS A 138 -9.18 2.89 29.87
CA LYS A 138 -8.09 2.12 30.50
C LYS A 138 -7.11 1.50 29.49
N HIS A 139 -7.54 1.27 28.25
CA HIS A 139 -6.72 0.65 27.20
C HIS A 139 -6.19 1.66 26.17
N ARG A 140 -6.78 2.86 26.04
CA ARG A 140 -6.36 3.88 25.05
C ARG A 140 -4.87 4.18 25.05
N PHE A 141 -4.23 4.19 26.23
CA PHE A 141 -2.78 4.42 26.32
C PHE A 141 -1.93 3.28 25.73
N LYS A 142 -2.42 2.04 25.78
CA LYS A 142 -1.75 0.87 25.17
C LYS A 142 -1.79 0.97 23.64
N PHE A 143 -2.96 1.29 23.10
CA PHE A 143 -3.19 1.58 21.68
C PHE A 143 -2.33 2.74 21.19
N PHE A 144 -2.30 3.86 21.93
CA PHE A 144 -1.44 5.00 21.63
C PHE A 144 0.06 4.65 21.62
N ARG A 145 0.52 3.84 22.58
CA ARG A 145 1.90 3.33 22.60
C ARG A 145 2.20 2.48 21.38
N TYR A 146 1.27 1.63 21.00
CA TYR A 146 1.45 0.77 19.85
C TYR A 146 1.50 1.56 18.53
N ALA A 147 0.64 2.56 18.36
CA ALA A 147 0.72 3.48 17.22
C ALA A 147 2.07 4.20 17.12
N ARG A 148 2.70 4.56 18.25
CA ARG A 148 4.07 5.10 18.24
C ARG A 148 5.12 4.07 17.83
N VAL A 149 4.96 2.81 18.21
CA VAL A 149 5.84 1.72 17.77
C VAL A 149 5.75 1.56 16.26
N LEU A 150 4.54 1.58 15.70
CA LEU A 150 4.33 1.50 14.27
C LEU A 150 4.93 2.70 13.54
N GLN A 151 4.68 3.92 14.03
CA GLN A 151 5.28 5.14 13.49
C GLN A 151 6.81 5.05 13.47
N ARG A 152 7.44 4.59 14.55
CA ARG A 152 8.90 4.43 14.64
C ARG A 152 9.44 3.48 13.57
N ASN A 153 8.69 2.41 13.30
CA ASN A 153 9.04 1.38 12.33
C ASN A 153 8.46 1.64 10.93
N GLY A 154 7.97 2.86 10.65
CA GLY A 154 7.45 3.21 9.32
C GLY A 154 6.22 2.41 8.88
N CYS A 155 5.54 1.77 9.82
CA CYS A 155 4.34 0.99 9.56
C CYS A 155 3.11 1.89 9.53
N SER A 156 2.08 1.48 8.79
CA SER A 156 0.81 2.19 8.68
C SER A 156 -0.27 1.60 9.59
N GLY A 157 -1.23 2.43 9.99
CA GLY A 157 -2.46 1.92 10.58
C GLY A 157 -3.51 1.56 9.55
N ASP A 158 -4.45 0.69 9.91
CA ASP A 158 -5.61 0.35 9.10
C ASP A 158 -6.87 0.42 9.95
N VAL A 159 -7.80 1.29 9.58
CA VAL A 159 -8.95 1.61 10.42
C VAL A 159 -10.22 1.41 9.63
N GLU A 160 -11.07 0.55 10.14
CA GLU A 160 -12.46 0.49 9.70
C GLU A 160 -13.27 1.56 10.45
N VAL A 161 -13.90 2.47 9.70
CA VAL A 161 -14.66 3.60 10.23
C VAL A 161 -16.15 3.24 10.17
N HIS A 162 -16.76 3.07 11.35
CA HIS A 162 -18.18 2.69 11.47
C HIS A 162 -19.11 3.90 11.61
N ASP A 163 -18.70 4.89 12.40
CA ASP A 163 -19.43 6.14 12.60
C ASP A 163 -18.47 7.32 12.87
N VAL A 164 -19.01 8.54 12.86
CA VAL A 164 -18.24 9.78 13.00
C VAL A 164 -17.68 9.94 14.41
N GLU A 165 -18.46 9.63 15.44
CA GLU A 165 -18.07 9.75 16.84
C GLU A 165 -16.93 8.79 17.22
N TYR A 166 -17.01 7.54 16.75
CA TYR A 166 -15.97 6.55 16.87
C TYR A 166 -14.70 7.01 16.16
N PHE A 167 -14.83 7.57 14.95
CA PHE A 167 -13.68 8.08 14.22
C PHE A 167 -12.97 9.19 14.99
N GLU A 168 -13.72 10.16 15.55
CA GLU A 168 -13.17 11.22 16.39
C GLU A 168 -12.38 10.67 17.59
N GLU A 169 -12.89 9.64 18.26
CA GLU A 169 -12.19 9.02 19.39
C GLU A 169 -10.90 8.32 18.98
N VAL A 170 -10.91 7.64 17.82
CA VAL A 170 -9.77 6.85 17.35
C VAL A 170 -8.72 7.72 16.69
N LEU A 171 -9.09 8.85 16.06
CA LEU A 171 -8.18 9.77 15.37
C LEU A 171 -6.96 10.12 16.21
N ALA A 172 -7.14 10.39 17.51
CA ALA A 172 -6.07 10.71 18.44
C ALA A 172 -5.07 9.56 18.69
N LEU A 173 -5.48 8.33 18.41
CA LEU A 173 -4.69 7.10 18.59
C LEU A 173 -3.97 6.65 17.31
N LEU A 174 -4.25 7.25 16.16
CA LEU A 174 -3.71 6.80 14.87
C LEU A 174 -2.25 7.21 14.62
N PRO A 175 -1.45 6.36 13.94
CA PRO A 175 -0.15 6.77 13.43
C PRO A 175 -0.28 7.82 12.31
N PRO A 176 0.81 8.53 11.94
CA PRO A 176 0.79 9.53 10.86
C PRO A 176 0.44 8.99 9.47
N THR A 177 0.59 7.69 9.25
CA THR A 177 0.26 7.02 7.99
C THR A 177 -0.85 6.03 8.25
N VAL A 178 -2.02 6.23 7.63
CA VAL A 178 -3.21 5.43 7.92
C VAL A 178 -3.99 5.10 6.65
N SER A 179 -4.36 3.84 6.50
CA SER A 179 -5.37 3.38 5.56
C SER A 179 -6.73 3.42 6.24
N LEU A 180 -7.74 3.91 5.53
CA LEU A 180 -9.09 4.07 6.06
C LEU A 180 -10.06 3.28 5.19
N THR A 181 -10.95 2.53 5.84
CA THR A 181 -12.03 1.80 5.17
C THR A 181 -13.33 2.19 5.84
N PHE A 182 -14.23 2.84 5.11
CA PHE A 182 -15.58 3.08 5.64
C PHE A 182 -16.37 1.77 5.57
N SER A 183 -17.05 1.42 6.66
CA SER A 183 -17.88 0.21 6.71
C SER A 183 -18.97 0.27 5.63
N ASP A 184 -19.39 -0.89 5.11
CA ASP A 184 -20.48 -0.96 4.13
C ASP A 184 -21.87 -0.86 4.81
N ASP A 185 -21.99 -0.14 5.92
CA ASP A 185 -23.27 0.09 6.61
C ASP A 185 -24.03 1.27 6.01
N ASP A 186 -25.37 1.24 6.10
CA ASP A 186 -26.26 2.31 5.64
C ASP A 186 -25.99 3.67 6.31
N PHE A 187 -25.22 3.69 7.41
CA PHE A 187 -24.80 4.91 8.11
C PHE A 187 -24.10 5.90 7.18
N TRP A 188 -23.31 5.41 6.23
CA TRP A 188 -22.55 6.25 5.29
C TRP A 188 -23.34 6.64 4.04
N ALA A 189 -24.59 6.16 3.89
CA ALA A 189 -25.44 6.53 2.76
C ALA A 189 -25.82 8.02 2.78
N THR A 190 -25.75 8.69 3.94
CA THR A 190 -25.97 10.13 4.03
C THR A 190 -24.67 10.90 3.75
N SER A 191 -24.76 11.85 2.83
CA SER A 191 -23.63 12.70 2.43
C SER A 191 -23.01 13.47 3.60
N SER A 192 -23.82 13.87 4.59
CA SER A 192 -23.38 14.62 5.78
C SER A 192 -22.46 13.82 6.71
N ASN A 193 -22.67 12.51 6.85
CA ASN A 193 -21.85 11.68 7.74
C ASN A 193 -20.46 11.47 7.15
N PHE A 194 -20.41 11.12 5.86
CA PHE A 194 -19.16 11.00 5.13
C PHE A 194 -18.39 12.33 5.13
N GLU A 195 -19.06 13.44 4.84
CA GLU A 195 -18.45 14.78 4.88
C GLU A 195 -17.88 15.10 6.26
N SER A 196 -18.63 14.83 7.34
CA SER A 196 -18.16 15.05 8.71
C SER A 196 -16.90 14.25 9.01
N ALA A 197 -16.83 12.98 8.60
CA ALA A 197 -15.65 12.15 8.79
C ALA A 197 -14.43 12.65 7.99
N ILE A 198 -14.63 13.07 6.74
CA ILE A 198 -13.56 13.63 5.91
C ILE A 198 -13.07 14.98 6.47
N ASN A 199 -13.96 15.83 6.95
CA ASN A 199 -13.60 17.10 7.59
C ASN A 199 -12.82 16.88 8.89
N LEU A 200 -13.21 15.88 9.70
CA LEU A 200 -12.43 15.46 10.86
C LEU A 200 -11.01 15.02 10.45
N LEU A 201 -10.89 14.23 9.38
CA LEU A 201 -9.60 13.78 8.87
C LEU A 201 -8.71 14.96 8.44
N ASN A 202 -9.27 15.92 7.69
CA ASN A 202 -8.56 17.14 7.28
C ASN A 202 -8.12 18.01 8.46
N GLY A 203 -8.89 18.02 9.55
CA GLY A 203 -8.52 18.74 10.77
C GLY A 203 -7.31 18.16 11.51
N VAL A 204 -6.88 16.92 11.20
CA VAL A 204 -5.81 16.23 11.91
C VAL A 204 -4.46 16.41 11.21
N SER A 205 -3.75 17.47 11.59
CA SER A 205 -2.41 17.80 11.08
C SER A 205 -1.33 16.72 11.28
N ARG A 206 -1.58 15.74 12.13
CA ARG A 206 -0.64 14.61 12.36
C ARG A 206 -0.68 13.58 11.23
N ILE A 207 -1.78 13.47 10.49
CA ILE A 207 -1.88 12.51 9.39
C ILE A 207 -1.17 13.09 8.18
N GLN A 208 -0.08 12.45 7.79
CA GLN A 208 0.83 12.90 6.73
C GLN A 208 0.59 12.15 5.41
N SER A 209 0.03 10.95 5.48
CA SER A 209 -0.16 10.08 4.32
C SER A 209 -1.35 9.15 4.53
N ILE A 210 -2.16 9.01 3.49
CA ILE A 210 -3.25 8.03 3.43
C ILE A 210 -2.94 7.08 2.27
N PRO A 211 -2.35 5.89 2.54
CA PRO A 211 -1.97 4.94 1.50
C PRO A 211 -3.18 4.44 0.71
N CYS A 212 -4.32 4.23 1.38
CA CYS A 212 -5.55 3.77 0.77
C CYS A 212 -6.77 4.31 1.52
N LEU A 213 -7.77 4.79 0.78
CA LEU A 213 -9.09 5.16 1.26
C LEU A 213 -10.14 4.29 0.56
N SER A 214 -10.81 3.40 1.30
CA SER A 214 -11.92 2.60 0.77
C SER A 214 -13.24 3.31 1.05
N LEU A 215 -13.93 3.71 -0.02
CA LEU A 215 -15.22 4.38 0.02
C LEU A 215 -16.36 3.37 0.28
N PRO A 216 -17.42 3.76 1.01
CA PRO A 216 -18.54 2.88 1.31
C PRO A 216 -19.32 2.54 0.03
N ALA A 217 -19.85 1.31 -0.05
CA ALA A 217 -20.57 0.83 -1.24
C ALA A 217 -21.83 1.66 -1.58
N PHE A 218 -22.52 2.17 -0.55
CA PHE A 218 -23.80 2.88 -0.68
C PHE A 218 -23.65 4.39 -0.85
N LEU A 219 -22.44 4.90 -1.04
CA LEU A 219 -22.21 6.32 -1.25
C LEU A 219 -22.77 6.75 -2.62
N SER A 220 -24.03 7.19 -2.64
CA SER A 220 -24.65 7.87 -3.77
C SER A 220 -24.05 9.28 -3.86
N LEU A 221 -23.05 9.45 -4.71
CA LEU A 221 -22.41 10.75 -4.91
C LEU A 221 -23.29 11.71 -5.73
N GLU A 222 -24.41 11.24 -6.29
CA GLU A 222 -25.46 12.09 -6.87
C GLU A 222 -26.13 12.97 -5.79
N ASP A 223 -26.21 12.48 -4.55
CA ASP A 223 -26.81 13.17 -3.40
C ASP A 223 -25.78 13.90 -2.52
N VAL A 224 -24.50 13.75 -2.85
CA VAL A 224 -23.40 14.45 -2.18
C VAL A 224 -23.14 15.74 -2.95
N GLU A 225 -23.29 16.89 -2.29
CA GLU A 225 -22.98 18.17 -2.93
C GLU A 225 -21.53 18.13 -3.48
N GLU A 226 -21.31 18.61 -4.70
CA GLU A 226 -19.99 18.58 -5.37
C GLU A 226 -18.86 19.14 -4.48
N GLN A 227 -19.19 20.09 -3.61
CA GLN A 227 -18.26 20.69 -2.64
C GLN A 227 -17.72 19.66 -1.63
N ASN A 228 -18.50 18.65 -1.27
CA ASN A 228 -18.15 17.67 -0.23
C ASN A 228 -17.11 16.66 -0.74
N ILE A 229 -17.18 16.28 -2.03
CA ILE A 229 -16.20 15.35 -2.62
C ILE A 229 -14.88 16.06 -2.92
N ARG A 230 -14.91 17.38 -3.19
CA ARG A 230 -13.71 18.19 -3.41
C ARG A 230 -12.76 18.17 -2.21
N VAL A 231 -13.26 17.95 -1.00
CA VAL A 231 -12.45 17.82 0.21
C VAL A 231 -11.43 16.67 0.08
N LEU A 232 -11.74 15.62 -0.70
CA LEU A 232 -10.81 14.53 -0.99
C LEU A 232 -9.56 15.00 -1.76
N THR A 233 -9.65 16.09 -2.52
CA THR A 233 -8.50 16.63 -3.28
C THR A 233 -7.44 17.28 -2.38
N GLU A 234 -7.81 17.63 -1.15
CA GLU A 234 -6.92 18.24 -0.17
C GLU A 234 -6.14 17.20 0.64
N LEU A 235 -6.61 15.96 0.67
CA LEU A 235 -6.02 14.88 1.43
C LEU A 235 -4.74 14.31 0.78
N PRO A 236 -3.76 13.84 1.57
CA PRO A 236 -2.56 13.19 1.05
C PRO A 236 -2.81 11.72 0.62
N LEU A 237 -3.78 11.54 -0.28
CA LEU A 237 -4.27 10.25 -0.75
C LEU A 237 -3.38 9.65 -1.84
N HIS A 238 -2.92 8.42 -1.64
CA HIS A 238 -2.14 7.67 -2.62
C HIS A 238 -3.00 6.69 -3.41
N SER A 239 -4.04 6.13 -2.78
CA SER A 239 -4.95 5.21 -3.43
C SER A 239 -6.39 5.40 -2.97
N ILE A 240 -7.34 5.16 -3.87
CA ILE A 240 -8.77 5.11 -3.57
C ILE A 240 -9.29 3.73 -3.97
N ARG A 241 -10.11 3.13 -3.12
CA ARG A 241 -10.87 1.91 -3.43
C ARG A 241 -12.35 2.25 -3.42
N THR A 242 -13.04 1.94 -4.52
CA THR A 242 -14.49 2.13 -4.63
C THR A 242 -15.18 0.78 -4.43
N ASN A 243 -16.04 0.67 -3.42
CA ASN A 243 -16.85 -0.53 -3.20
C ASN A 243 -18.19 -0.51 -3.96
N SER A 244 -18.54 0.62 -4.58
CA SER A 244 -19.79 0.79 -5.32
C SER A 244 -19.76 0.08 -6.68
N VAL A 245 -20.91 -0.46 -7.07
CA VAL A 245 -21.17 -1.07 -8.39
C VAL A 245 -21.12 -0.04 -9.51
N ASN A 246 -21.44 1.22 -9.21
CA ASN A 246 -21.40 2.33 -10.17
C ASN A 246 -20.42 3.39 -9.66
N VAL A 247 -19.43 3.70 -10.49
CA VAL A 247 -18.47 4.76 -10.17
C VAL A 247 -19.02 6.08 -10.68
N ASP A 248 -19.25 7.01 -9.76
CA ASP A 248 -19.81 8.31 -10.08
C ASP A 248 -18.86 9.13 -10.98
N ALA A 249 -19.42 9.75 -12.02
CA ALA A 249 -18.69 10.63 -12.92
C ALA A 249 -18.02 11.80 -12.17
N GLN A 250 -18.66 12.36 -11.15
CA GLN A 250 -18.12 13.42 -10.28
C GLN A 250 -16.85 12.96 -9.56
N LEU A 251 -16.82 11.74 -9.01
CA LEU A 251 -15.63 11.20 -8.35
C LEU A 251 -14.47 11.08 -9.35
N THR A 252 -14.75 10.50 -10.52
CA THR A 252 -13.71 10.33 -11.54
C THR A 252 -13.19 11.66 -12.08
N ALA A 253 -14.06 12.68 -12.18
CA ALA A 253 -13.67 14.02 -12.61
C ALA A 253 -12.71 14.70 -11.63
N LEU A 254 -12.74 14.35 -10.34
CA LEU A 254 -11.86 14.89 -9.30
C LEU A 254 -10.48 14.23 -9.24
N PHE A 255 -10.31 13.05 -9.84
CA PHE A 255 -9.01 12.35 -9.82
C PHE A 255 -7.88 13.19 -10.44
N LYS A 256 -8.17 14.06 -11.40
CA LYS A 256 -7.19 14.98 -12.00
C LYS A 256 -6.65 16.01 -11.00
N ASP A 257 -7.43 16.35 -9.98
CA ASP A 257 -7.08 17.33 -8.96
C ASP A 257 -6.33 16.67 -7.78
N MET A 258 -6.38 15.34 -7.67
CA MET A 258 -5.69 14.56 -6.63
C MET A 258 -4.21 14.31 -6.99
N LYS A 259 -3.34 15.24 -6.58
CA LYS A 259 -1.92 15.27 -6.96
C LYS A 259 -1.10 14.05 -6.53
N LEU A 260 -1.49 13.39 -5.44
CA LEU A 260 -0.78 12.22 -4.90
C LEU A 260 -1.43 10.88 -5.28
N LEU A 261 -2.59 10.90 -5.94
CA LEU A 261 -3.33 9.69 -6.28
C LEU A 261 -2.56 8.90 -7.36
N ARG A 262 -1.99 7.76 -6.98
CA ARG A 262 -1.22 6.88 -7.86
C ARG A 262 -2.00 5.65 -8.29
N LYS A 263 -2.96 5.19 -7.47
CA LYS A 263 -3.68 3.95 -7.74
C LYS A 263 -5.17 4.05 -7.44
N VAL A 264 -6.01 3.50 -8.31
CA VAL A 264 -7.45 3.37 -8.06
C VAL A 264 -7.85 1.90 -8.12
N TYR A 265 -8.65 1.47 -7.15
CA TYR A 265 -9.24 0.14 -7.08
C TYR A 265 -10.73 0.25 -7.31
N PHE A 266 -11.24 -0.55 -8.24
CA PHE A 266 -12.63 -0.63 -8.62
C PHE A 266 -13.16 -2.02 -8.25
N LYS A 267 -14.07 -2.11 -7.29
CA LYS A 267 -14.73 -3.37 -6.93
C LYS A 267 -16.04 -3.48 -7.71
N ALA A 268 -16.24 -4.59 -8.44
CA ALA A 268 -17.52 -4.95 -9.07
C ALA A 268 -18.19 -3.86 -9.94
N THR A 269 -17.46 -3.21 -10.83
CA THR A 269 -17.97 -2.07 -11.62
C THR A 269 -18.84 -2.49 -12.81
N GLY A 270 -20.11 -2.09 -12.81
CA GLY A 270 -21.03 -2.29 -13.94
C GLY A 270 -20.87 -1.24 -15.05
N PHE A 271 -20.83 0.04 -14.70
CA PHE A 271 -20.64 1.16 -15.65
C PHE A 271 -19.58 2.13 -15.15
N ILE A 272 -18.56 2.36 -15.98
CA ILE A 272 -17.50 3.35 -15.75
C ILE A 272 -17.05 3.90 -17.11
N THR A 273 -16.81 5.20 -17.17
CA THR A 273 -16.21 5.86 -18.33
C THR A 273 -14.78 6.30 -17.99
N PHE A 274 -13.87 6.17 -18.94
CA PHE A 274 -12.44 6.44 -18.73
C PHE A 274 -11.98 7.77 -19.34
N GLU A 275 -12.91 8.69 -19.60
CA GLU A 275 -12.64 10.00 -20.22
C GLU A 275 -11.73 10.89 -19.37
N PHE A 276 -11.63 10.62 -18.06
CA PHE A 276 -10.78 11.34 -17.12
C PHE A 276 -9.29 10.95 -17.20
N LEU A 277 -8.94 9.81 -17.83
CA LEU A 277 -7.58 9.27 -17.83
C LEU A 277 -6.51 10.22 -18.40
N PRO A 278 -6.77 10.98 -19.49
CA PRO A 278 -5.78 11.90 -20.04
C PRO A 278 -5.42 13.05 -19.07
N ASP A 279 -6.33 13.42 -18.18
CA ASP A 279 -6.12 14.54 -17.25
C ASP A 279 -5.41 14.09 -15.95
N CYS A 280 -5.40 12.79 -15.66
CA CYS A 280 -4.88 12.23 -14.41
C CYS A 280 -3.39 11.89 -14.49
N LYS A 281 -2.53 12.92 -14.45
CA LYS A 281 -1.06 12.77 -14.57
C LYS A 281 -0.41 11.97 -13.44
N SER A 282 -0.96 12.04 -12.25
CA SER A 282 -0.48 11.34 -11.05
C SER A 282 -0.85 9.86 -11.04
N LEU A 283 -1.93 9.48 -11.73
CA LEU A 283 -2.48 8.14 -11.72
C LEU A 283 -1.61 7.19 -12.54
N LYS A 284 -1.09 6.15 -11.89
CA LYS A 284 -0.17 5.17 -12.48
C LYS A 284 -0.80 3.79 -12.66
N SER A 285 -1.75 3.43 -11.81
CA SER A 285 -2.36 2.11 -11.87
C SER A 285 -3.86 2.13 -11.65
N ILE A 286 -4.57 1.30 -12.41
CA ILE A 286 -5.96 0.93 -12.12
C ILE A 286 -6.00 -0.55 -11.79
N CYS A 287 -6.77 -0.93 -10.78
CA CYS A 287 -6.97 -2.31 -10.38
C CYS A 287 -8.46 -2.60 -10.28
N PHE A 288 -8.94 -3.59 -11.03
CA PHE A 288 -10.30 -4.07 -10.90
C PHE A 288 -10.32 -5.33 -10.03
N GLU A 289 -10.99 -5.25 -8.89
CA GLU A 289 -11.22 -6.35 -7.96
C GLU A 289 -12.58 -6.97 -8.26
N GLU A 290 -12.61 -8.27 -8.60
CA GLU A 290 -13.83 -8.98 -9.01
C GLU A 290 -14.58 -8.25 -10.14
N PRO A 291 -13.90 -8.02 -11.29
CA PRO A 291 -14.43 -7.15 -12.33
C PRO A 291 -15.66 -7.75 -13.01
N SER A 292 -16.74 -6.96 -13.05
CA SER A 292 -17.98 -7.23 -13.82
C SER A 292 -18.15 -6.22 -14.97
N LEU A 293 -17.04 -5.88 -15.63
CA LEU A 293 -17.00 -4.88 -16.69
C LEU A 293 -17.75 -5.37 -17.94
N ARG A 294 -18.58 -4.48 -18.51
CA ARG A 294 -19.23 -4.70 -19.81
C ARG A 294 -18.26 -4.43 -20.96
N ASP A 295 -18.55 -4.97 -22.14
CA ASP A 295 -17.72 -4.80 -23.34
C ASP A 295 -17.50 -3.31 -23.68
N SER A 296 -18.54 -2.49 -23.54
CA SER A 296 -18.44 -1.04 -23.73
C SER A 296 -17.43 -0.35 -22.80
N ALA A 297 -17.24 -0.88 -21.58
CA ALA A 297 -16.25 -0.35 -20.64
C ALA A 297 -14.83 -0.76 -21.03
N PHE A 298 -14.64 -1.98 -21.53
CA PHE A 298 -13.36 -2.42 -22.11
C PHE A 298 -12.98 -1.60 -23.34
N ASP A 299 -13.92 -1.39 -24.26
CA ASP A 299 -13.71 -0.57 -25.45
C ASP A 299 -13.36 0.87 -25.07
N SER A 300 -14.09 1.45 -24.11
CA SER A 300 -13.77 2.78 -23.57
C SER A 300 -12.36 2.81 -22.97
N LEU A 301 -12.00 1.83 -22.15
CA LEU A 301 -10.66 1.75 -21.57
C LEU A 301 -9.58 1.68 -22.66
N LEU A 302 -9.71 0.78 -23.62
CA LEU A 302 -8.76 0.62 -24.74
C LEU A 302 -8.61 1.89 -25.57
N ASN A 303 -9.70 2.63 -25.77
CA ASN A 303 -9.67 3.91 -26.49
C ASN A 303 -8.87 4.98 -25.73
N TRP A 304 -8.93 4.99 -24.40
CA TRP A 304 -8.27 6.02 -23.58
C TRP A 304 -6.87 5.65 -23.09
N LEU A 305 -6.51 4.36 -23.04
CA LEU A 305 -5.17 3.90 -22.64
C LEU A 305 -4.01 4.58 -23.39
N PRO A 306 -4.04 4.79 -24.71
CA PRO A 306 -2.97 5.47 -25.45
C PRO A 306 -2.71 6.91 -24.94
N HIS A 307 -3.77 7.57 -24.48
CA HIS A 307 -3.75 8.97 -24.02
C HIS A 307 -3.51 9.11 -22.51
N SER A 308 -3.47 7.99 -21.78
CA SER A 308 -3.31 7.97 -20.33
C SER A 308 -1.84 8.05 -19.88
N PHE A 309 -1.63 8.36 -18.60
CA PHE A 309 -0.33 8.26 -17.91
C PHE A 309 -0.14 6.95 -17.14
N LEU A 310 -1.06 6.00 -17.33
CA LEU A 310 -1.04 4.71 -16.66
C LEU A 310 0.18 3.89 -17.09
N GLU A 311 0.70 3.14 -16.13
CA GLU A 311 1.78 2.17 -16.27
C GLU A 311 1.23 0.74 -16.21
N SER A 312 0.16 0.53 -15.44
CA SER A 312 -0.49 -0.78 -15.33
C SER A 312 -2.01 -0.72 -15.16
N VAL A 313 -2.68 -1.70 -15.73
CA VAL A 313 -4.08 -2.04 -15.42
C VAL A 313 -4.12 -3.50 -15.00
N SER A 314 -4.70 -3.81 -13.84
CA SER A 314 -4.78 -5.18 -13.33
C SER A 314 -6.21 -5.62 -13.07
N PHE A 315 -6.48 -6.90 -13.27
CA PHE A 315 -7.75 -7.56 -13.02
C PHE A 315 -7.48 -8.71 -12.06
N THR A 316 -8.14 -8.72 -10.90
CA THR A 316 -7.87 -9.68 -9.82
C THR A 316 -9.15 -10.32 -9.31
N THR A 317 -9.16 -11.62 -9.04
CA THR A 317 -10.31 -12.33 -8.43
C THR A 317 -9.92 -12.96 -7.09
N LYS A 318 -10.78 -12.88 -6.07
CA LYS A 318 -10.46 -13.34 -4.70
C LYS A 318 -10.95 -14.75 -4.38
N SER A 319 -12.00 -15.27 -5.03
CA SER A 319 -12.56 -16.59 -4.70
C SER A 319 -13.34 -17.20 -5.87
N GLY A 320 -12.95 -18.44 -6.24
CA GLY A 320 -13.62 -19.22 -7.28
C GLY A 320 -13.04 -19.03 -8.69
N PRO A 321 -13.48 -19.85 -9.68
CA PRO A 321 -13.21 -19.52 -11.08
C PRO A 321 -13.72 -18.08 -11.30
N PRO A 322 -12.94 -17.21 -11.97
CA PRO A 322 -13.35 -15.84 -12.25
C PRO A 322 -14.79 -15.80 -12.78
N ASP A 323 -15.43 -14.63 -12.83
CA ASP A 323 -16.35 -14.41 -13.93
C ASP A 323 -15.51 -14.61 -15.21
N GLU A 324 -15.45 -15.87 -15.67
CA GLU A 324 -14.45 -16.38 -16.61
C GLU A 324 -14.46 -15.50 -17.84
N ASP A 325 -15.64 -15.01 -18.19
CA ASP A 325 -15.92 -14.02 -19.19
C ASP A 325 -15.06 -12.76 -19.08
N CYS A 326 -15.04 -12.06 -17.94
CA CYS A 326 -14.30 -10.79 -17.83
C CYS A 326 -12.78 -11.01 -17.89
N PHE A 327 -12.29 -12.06 -17.25
CA PHE A 327 -10.87 -12.41 -17.23
C PHE A 327 -10.38 -12.89 -18.61
N ASN A 328 -11.14 -13.78 -19.26
CA ASN A 328 -10.87 -14.27 -20.60
C ASN A 328 -10.98 -13.15 -21.64
N ARG A 329 -11.93 -12.21 -21.47
CA ARG A 329 -12.02 -11.00 -22.30
C ARG A 329 -10.79 -10.13 -22.13
N ALA A 330 -10.36 -9.84 -20.89
CA ALA A 330 -9.17 -9.04 -20.63
C ALA A 330 -7.90 -9.67 -21.26
N LYS A 331 -7.83 -11.00 -21.30
CA LYS A 331 -6.78 -11.76 -22.00
C LYS A 331 -6.90 -11.66 -23.53
N GLY A 332 -8.13 -11.67 -24.05
CA GLY A 332 -8.43 -11.62 -25.48
C GLY A 332 -7.89 -10.39 -26.19
N TYR A 333 -7.70 -9.27 -25.48
CA TYR A 333 -7.19 -8.01 -26.04
C TYR A 333 -5.67 -7.93 -26.24
N SER A 334 -4.94 -9.05 -26.16
CA SER A 334 -3.47 -9.06 -26.25
C SER A 334 -2.94 -8.39 -27.52
N ASP A 335 -3.59 -8.62 -28.66
CA ASP A 335 -3.15 -8.07 -29.94
C ASP A 335 -3.49 -6.58 -30.09
N GLU A 336 -4.64 -6.14 -29.59
CA GLU A 336 -5.05 -4.74 -29.51
C GLU A 336 -4.11 -3.95 -28.62
N LEU A 337 -3.80 -4.47 -27.42
CA LEU A 337 -2.89 -3.86 -26.46
C LEU A 337 -1.48 -3.70 -27.05
N ARG A 338 -0.97 -4.72 -27.77
CA ARG A 338 0.32 -4.61 -28.44
C ARG A 338 0.37 -3.48 -29.47
N LYS A 339 -0.71 -3.27 -30.24
CA LYS A 339 -0.79 -2.18 -31.22
C LYS A 339 -0.67 -0.80 -30.58
N ILE A 340 -1.11 -0.64 -29.32
CA ILE A 340 -1.06 0.62 -28.57
C ILE A 340 0.12 0.69 -27.59
N GLY A 341 1.09 -0.22 -27.68
CA GLY A 341 2.29 -0.19 -26.84
C GLY A 341 2.05 -0.75 -25.43
N TRP A 342 1.20 -1.76 -25.27
CA TRP A 342 0.94 -2.46 -24.02
C TRP A 342 1.21 -3.96 -24.15
N THR A 343 1.51 -4.61 -23.03
CA THR A 343 1.75 -6.06 -22.91
C THR A 343 0.80 -6.67 -21.90
N VAL A 344 0.51 -7.95 -22.05
CA VAL A 344 -0.28 -8.72 -21.11
C VAL A 344 0.63 -9.72 -20.40
N SER A 345 0.57 -9.73 -19.08
CA SER A 345 1.13 -10.76 -18.21
C SER A 345 -0.03 -11.40 -17.46
N GLU A 346 0.01 -12.72 -17.29
CA GLU A 346 -1.04 -13.45 -16.60
C GLU A 346 -0.49 -14.49 -15.63
N ASP A 347 -1.26 -14.73 -14.57
CA ASP A 347 -1.18 -15.92 -13.74
C ASP A 347 -2.61 -16.47 -13.51
N LEU A 348 -2.75 -17.45 -12.61
CA LEU A 348 -4.03 -18.12 -12.37
C LEU A 348 -5.15 -17.20 -11.87
N LEU A 349 -4.83 -16.07 -11.24
CA LEU A 349 -5.79 -15.18 -10.57
C LEU A 349 -5.67 -13.72 -10.99
N HIS A 350 -4.67 -13.39 -11.81
CA HIS A 350 -4.33 -12.03 -12.19
C HIS A 350 -4.06 -11.90 -13.69
N VAL A 351 -4.76 -10.96 -14.34
CA VAL A 351 -4.34 -10.41 -15.64
C VAL A 351 -3.79 -9.01 -15.38
N VAL A 352 -2.58 -8.74 -15.89
CA VAL A 352 -1.97 -7.42 -15.78
C VAL A 352 -1.59 -6.92 -17.17
N TRP A 353 -2.18 -5.81 -17.57
CA TRP A 353 -1.76 -5.03 -18.71
C TRP A 353 -0.67 -4.06 -18.25
N LYS A 354 0.49 -4.07 -18.90
CA LYS A 354 1.60 -3.16 -18.61
C LYS A 354 1.99 -2.37 -19.85
N ARG A 355 2.20 -1.08 -19.70
CA ARG A 355 2.70 -0.24 -20.79
C ARG A 355 4.12 -0.67 -21.14
N ILE A 356 4.38 -0.87 -22.42
CA ILE A 356 5.72 -1.02 -22.96
C ILE A 356 6.36 0.37 -22.88
N SER A 357 7.35 0.52 -22.00
CA SER A 357 8.18 1.73 -22.03
C SER A 357 8.97 1.73 -23.33
N VAL A 358 8.48 2.47 -24.34
CA VAL A 358 9.24 2.77 -25.55
C VAL A 358 10.36 3.70 -25.12
N THR A 359 11.48 3.09 -24.77
CA THR A 359 12.68 3.78 -24.34
C THR A 359 13.46 4.20 -25.58
N GLY A 360 13.03 5.30 -26.21
CA GLY A 360 13.77 5.91 -27.31
C GLY A 360 13.04 7.03 -28.01
N GLU A 361 13.29 8.26 -27.54
CA GLU A 361 13.70 9.41 -28.37
C GLU A 361 14.57 10.35 -27.52
#